data_AF-A0A6N7MKB0-F1
#
_entry.id   AF-A0A6N7MKB0-F1
#
_cell.length_a   1.000
_cell.length_b   1.000
_cell.length_c   1.000
_cell.angle_alpha   90.00
_cell.angle_beta   90.00
_cell.angle_gamma   90.00
#
_symmetry.space_group_name_H-M   'P 1'
#
loop_
_entity.id
_entity.type
_entity.pdbx_description
1 polymer ?
#
loop_
_entity_poly.entity_id
_entity_poly.type
_entity_poly.pdbx_seq_one_letter_code
_entity_poly.pdbx_strand_id
1 'polypeptide(L)'
;MWSLTVDDLKRSLSQIFGDGKGNYPEGSYLDMILIHNLNTLQEVDVLYEGLENPDPKAEHIGALAALRDYRDGTNLTGLNPKEEKLIRHIGFSGHYSAPVMMEMIQRDKFNVLDGMLVAINANDRLNFNMQHNVISVASAKNMGVIAMKVFADGAMYTKDAEWSWKPEHVVRTVGSSSLPSRPLIEYSLTTPGIHTAIIGIGQISEDPELCQLHQNFQSALIEPDGLNETERREVEQMASMVKGGKTNYFQIPEGGLTAPGDPSISQQLKDEQRVINLTWHTAYAGNEPIKTYEILRDNEKIAEIIHKPQTTKDPFVFKENVTDRNAHEYKLVSVDKSGRKAETENLVLPSME
;
A
#
# COMPACT_ATOMS: atom_id res chain seq x y z
N MET A 1 -9.63 28.36 13.90
CA MET A 1 -8.96 27.04 13.83
C MET A 1 -7.74 27.20 12.93
N TRP A 2 -6.61 26.61 13.29
CA TRP A 2 -5.38 26.63 12.48
C TRP A 2 -5.08 25.20 12.03
N SER A 3 -4.69 25.01 10.77
CA SER A 3 -4.37 23.69 10.24
C SER A 3 -3.07 23.75 9.46
N LEU A 4 -2.04 23.05 9.97
CA LEU A 4 -0.74 22.93 9.31
C LEU A 4 -0.88 22.35 7.89
N THR A 5 -1.84 21.44 7.69
CA THR A 5 -2.14 20.87 6.37
C THR A 5 -2.61 21.92 5.37
N VAL A 6 -3.50 22.83 5.78
CA VAL A 6 -4.00 23.90 4.91
C VAL A 6 -2.90 24.94 4.64
N ASP A 7 -2.08 25.23 5.64
CA ASP A 7 -0.93 26.12 5.48
C ASP A 7 0.08 25.52 4.49
N ASP A 8 0.34 24.22 4.56
CA ASP A 8 1.22 23.51 3.62
C ASP A 8 0.65 23.49 2.20
N LEU A 9 -0.66 23.30 2.03
CA LEU A 9 -1.35 23.43 0.73
C LEU A 9 -1.14 24.82 0.13
N LYS A 10 -1.46 25.88 0.89
CA LYS A 10 -1.38 27.27 0.41
C LYS A 10 0.06 27.72 0.17
N ARG A 11 1.00 27.26 1.01
CA ARG A 11 2.44 27.47 0.79
C ARG A 11 2.91 26.80 -0.48
N SER A 12 2.50 25.55 -0.74
CA SER A 12 2.86 24.81 -1.95
C SER A 12 2.35 25.53 -3.20
N LEU A 13 1.10 25.98 -3.22
CA LEU A 13 0.55 26.77 -4.34
C LEU A 13 1.34 28.06 -4.58
N SER A 14 1.70 28.77 -3.51
CA SER A 14 2.49 30.00 -3.63
C SER A 14 3.91 29.73 -4.15
N GLN A 15 4.53 28.61 -3.78
CA GLN A 15 5.86 28.24 -4.27
C GLN A 15 5.86 27.77 -5.72
N ILE A 16 4.83 27.03 -6.14
CA ILE A 16 4.76 26.44 -7.47
C ILE A 16 4.25 27.44 -8.51
N PHE A 17 3.22 28.22 -8.18
CA PHE A 17 2.53 29.10 -9.13
C PHE A 17 2.70 30.60 -8.83
N GLY A 18 3.22 30.96 -7.66
CA GLY A 18 3.15 32.31 -7.13
C GLY A 18 4.49 32.92 -6.73
N ASP A 19 4.46 33.71 -5.65
CA ASP A 19 5.61 34.49 -5.18
C ASP A 19 6.39 33.86 -4.01
N GLY A 20 5.99 32.65 -3.58
CA GLY A 20 6.54 31.97 -2.41
C GLY A 20 6.26 32.66 -1.06
N LYS A 21 5.40 33.68 -1.02
CA LYS A 21 5.07 34.48 0.19
C LYS A 21 3.57 34.45 0.53
N GLY A 22 2.83 33.51 -0.04
CA GLY A 22 1.41 33.29 0.21
C GLY A 22 0.48 33.76 -0.91
N ASN A 23 0.99 34.45 -1.94
CA ASN A 23 0.19 34.80 -3.11
C ASN A 23 0.36 33.76 -4.21
N TYR A 24 -0.72 33.47 -4.92
CA TYR A 24 -0.76 32.67 -6.15
C TYR A 24 -1.94 33.15 -7.02
N PRO A 25 -1.88 32.98 -8.36
CA PRO A 25 -2.95 33.39 -9.26
C PRO A 25 -4.28 32.66 -9.00
N GLU A 26 -5.40 33.32 -9.28
CA GLU A 26 -6.72 32.68 -9.29
C GLU A 26 -6.74 31.52 -10.31
N GLY A 27 -7.38 30.41 -9.94
CA GLY A 27 -7.39 29.20 -10.75
C GLY A 27 -6.19 28.26 -10.54
N SER A 28 -5.23 28.60 -9.67
CA SER A 28 -4.17 27.67 -9.27
C SER A 28 -4.73 26.50 -8.47
N TYR A 29 -4.28 25.28 -8.77
CA TYR A 29 -4.64 24.07 -8.04
C TYR A 29 -3.51 23.04 -8.11
N LEU A 30 -3.49 22.08 -7.17
CA LEU A 30 -2.63 20.91 -7.21
C LEU A 30 -3.38 19.72 -7.78
N ASP A 31 -2.77 18.99 -8.73
CA ASP A 31 -3.36 17.76 -9.25
C ASP A 31 -3.51 16.70 -8.15
N MET A 32 -2.54 16.57 -7.26
CA MET A 32 -2.62 15.65 -6.13
C MET A 32 -1.83 16.15 -4.93
N ILE A 33 -2.38 15.96 -3.72
CA ILE A 33 -1.63 16.02 -2.46
C ILE A 33 -1.44 14.61 -1.93
N LEU A 34 -0.21 14.28 -1.55
CA LEU A 34 0.13 13.04 -0.86
C LEU A 34 0.49 13.34 0.58
N ILE A 35 -0.22 12.71 1.52
CA ILE A 35 0.19 12.67 2.93
C ILE A 35 1.44 11.79 3.03
N HIS A 36 2.55 12.37 3.50
CA HIS A 36 3.88 11.76 3.48
C HIS A 36 4.46 11.65 4.90
N ASN A 37 5.00 10.53 5.39
CA ASN A 37 5.07 9.13 4.92
C ASN A 37 4.51 8.28 6.07
N LEU A 38 3.58 7.35 5.79
CA LEU A 38 2.88 6.59 6.83
C LEU A 38 3.72 5.44 7.42
N ASN A 39 3.88 5.45 8.75
CA ASN A 39 4.67 4.46 9.49
C ASN A 39 3.91 3.79 10.63
N THR A 40 2.92 4.45 11.23
CA THR A 40 2.22 3.99 12.44
C THR A 40 0.70 4.07 12.32
N LEU A 41 0.00 3.27 13.14
CA LEU A 41 -1.47 3.32 13.20
C LEU A 41 -1.97 4.61 13.84
N GLN A 42 -1.21 5.20 14.76
CA GLN A 42 -1.55 6.47 15.41
C GLN A 42 -1.56 7.63 14.40
N GLU A 43 -0.65 7.61 13.42
CA GLU A 43 -0.71 8.58 12.30
C GLU A 43 -2.01 8.41 11.52
N VAL A 44 -2.43 7.18 11.23
CA VAL A 44 -3.72 6.92 10.56
C VAL A 44 -4.90 7.44 11.40
N ASP A 45 -4.89 7.22 12.72
CA ASP A 45 -5.94 7.72 13.62
C ASP A 45 -6.08 9.25 13.52
N VAL A 46 -4.96 9.98 13.60
CA VAL A 46 -4.94 11.46 13.53
C VAL A 46 -5.39 11.96 12.14
N LEU A 47 -5.01 11.28 11.06
CA LEU A 47 -5.41 11.71 9.71
C LEU A 47 -6.92 11.64 9.47
N TYR A 48 -7.58 10.67 10.08
CA TYR A 48 -9.03 10.44 9.98
C TYR A 48 -9.86 11.27 10.96
N GLU A 49 -9.24 11.93 11.94
CA GLU A 49 -9.93 12.71 12.96
C GLU A 49 -10.89 13.75 12.34
N GLY A 50 -12.15 13.76 12.76
CA GLY A 50 -13.17 14.69 12.25
C GLY A 50 -13.64 14.43 10.81
N LEU A 51 -13.20 13.37 10.12
CA LEU A 51 -13.63 13.10 8.74
C LEU A 51 -15.11 12.71 8.62
N GLU A 52 -15.59 11.87 9.55
CA GLU A 52 -16.97 11.38 9.57
C GLU A 52 -17.95 12.45 10.07
N ASN A 53 -17.56 13.20 11.11
CA ASN A 53 -18.36 14.26 11.72
C ASN A 53 -17.51 15.55 11.85
N PRO A 54 -17.35 16.30 10.76
CA PRO A 54 -16.58 17.54 10.79
C PRO A 54 -17.30 18.62 11.62
N ASP A 55 -16.56 19.32 12.48
CA ASP A 55 -17.07 20.41 13.32
C ASP A 55 -16.18 21.65 13.18
N PRO A 56 -16.72 22.79 12.68
CA PRO A 56 -16.01 24.07 12.62
C PRO A 56 -15.51 24.62 13.96
N LYS A 57 -16.00 24.07 15.08
CA LYS A 57 -15.60 24.43 16.43
C LYS A 57 -14.60 23.44 17.05
N ALA A 58 -14.25 22.37 16.35
CA ALA A 58 -13.28 21.40 16.85
C ALA A 58 -11.92 22.07 17.12
N GLU A 59 -11.24 21.65 18.19
CA GLU A 59 -9.88 22.11 18.48
C GLU A 59 -8.87 21.50 17.48
N HIS A 60 -9.11 20.25 17.10
CA HIS A 60 -8.29 19.47 16.19
C HIS A 60 -9.14 18.87 15.08
N ILE A 61 -8.56 18.78 13.88
CA ILE A 61 -9.17 18.09 12.74
C ILE A 61 -8.08 17.47 11.89
N GLY A 62 -8.32 16.25 11.43
CA GLY A 62 -7.40 15.46 10.66
C GLY A 62 -7.19 16.03 9.25
N ALA A 63 -6.04 15.71 8.67
CA ALA A 63 -5.67 16.19 7.34
C ALA A 63 -6.70 15.79 6.26
N LEU A 64 -7.27 14.58 6.33
CA LEU A 64 -8.24 14.13 5.32
C LEU A 64 -9.50 14.98 5.30
N ALA A 65 -10.00 15.37 6.47
CA ALA A 65 -11.19 16.22 6.58
C ALA A 65 -10.93 17.61 5.97
N ALA A 66 -9.78 18.21 6.30
CA ALA A 66 -9.39 19.51 5.77
C ALA A 66 -9.12 19.46 4.25
N LEU A 67 -8.39 18.45 3.76
CA LEU A 67 -8.10 18.30 2.33
C LEU A 67 -9.37 18.02 1.52
N ARG A 68 -10.33 17.27 2.06
CA ARG A 68 -11.63 17.02 1.42
C ARG A 68 -12.36 18.32 1.13
N ASP A 69 -12.37 19.28 2.06
CA ASP A 69 -12.97 20.60 1.85
C ASP A 69 -12.35 21.34 0.65
N TYR A 70 -11.03 21.29 0.50
CA TYR A 70 -10.32 21.94 -0.61
C TYR A 70 -10.36 21.16 -1.93
N ARG A 71 -10.66 19.85 -1.90
CA ARG A 71 -10.94 19.05 -3.10
C ARG A 71 -12.35 19.31 -3.62
N ASP A 72 -13.32 19.27 -2.70
CA ASP A 72 -14.74 19.28 -3.05
C ASP A 72 -15.30 20.71 -3.15
N GLY A 73 -14.58 21.71 -2.64
CA GLY A 73 -15.02 23.11 -2.55
C GLY A 73 -16.10 23.28 -1.51
N THR A 74 -15.92 22.65 -0.35
CA THR A 74 -16.83 22.74 0.80
C THR A 74 -16.14 23.40 1.98
N ASN A 75 -16.90 23.70 3.04
CA ASN A 75 -16.37 24.27 4.27
C ASN A 75 -16.89 23.53 5.52
N LEU A 76 -16.94 22.20 5.46
CA LEU A 76 -17.48 21.37 6.54
C LEU A 76 -16.65 21.51 7.82
N THR A 77 -15.34 21.70 7.68
CA THR A 77 -14.40 21.85 8.79
C THR A 77 -14.25 23.28 9.28
N GLY A 78 -14.83 24.27 8.58
CA GLY A 78 -14.57 25.69 8.83
C GLY A 78 -13.23 26.21 8.33
N LEU A 79 -12.36 25.37 7.75
CA LEU A 79 -11.02 25.72 7.29
C LEU A 79 -10.96 26.25 5.85
N ASN A 80 -12.06 26.21 5.10
CA ASN A 80 -12.17 26.68 3.71
C ASN A 80 -13.36 27.65 3.54
N PRO A 81 -13.37 28.82 4.23
CA PRO A 81 -14.52 29.73 4.27
C PRO A 81 -14.90 30.36 2.93
N LYS A 82 -14.03 30.24 1.92
CA LYS A 82 -14.28 30.70 0.55
C LYS A 82 -14.70 29.58 -0.40
N GLU A 83 -14.82 28.35 0.09
CA GLU A 83 -15.19 27.17 -0.70
C GLU A 83 -14.26 26.97 -1.92
N GLU A 84 -12.96 27.23 -1.70
CA GLU A 84 -11.93 27.13 -2.73
C GLU A 84 -11.75 25.68 -3.18
N LYS A 85 -11.57 25.45 -4.48
CA LYS A 85 -11.20 24.14 -5.06
C LYS A 85 -9.74 24.15 -5.47
N LEU A 86 -8.86 23.82 -4.53
CA LEU A 86 -7.41 23.94 -4.69
C LEU A 86 -6.70 22.61 -4.95
N ILE A 87 -7.42 21.49 -4.87
CA ILE A 87 -6.87 20.14 -5.02
C ILE A 87 -7.78 19.33 -5.94
N ARG A 88 -7.23 18.46 -6.80
CA ARG A 88 -8.03 17.47 -7.55
C ARG A 88 -8.08 16.11 -6.88
N HIS A 89 -6.94 15.62 -6.40
CA HIS A 89 -6.83 14.28 -5.82
C HIS A 89 -6.12 14.29 -4.45
N ILE A 90 -6.55 13.39 -3.57
CA ILE A 90 -5.94 13.18 -2.26
C ILE A 90 -5.37 11.78 -2.21
N GLY A 91 -4.14 11.64 -1.73
CA GLY A 91 -3.51 10.34 -1.57
C GLY A 91 -2.58 10.31 -0.38
N PHE A 92 -1.85 9.20 -0.26
CA PHE A 92 -0.83 9.04 0.75
C PHE A 92 0.39 8.35 0.16
N SER A 93 1.46 8.32 0.94
CA SER A 93 2.67 7.61 0.57
C SER A 93 3.22 6.79 1.73
N GLY A 94 3.90 5.70 1.40
CA GLY A 94 4.57 4.89 2.40
C GLY A 94 5.59 3.93 1.82
N HIS A 95 6.64 3.66 2.60
CA HIS A 95 7.66 2.68 2.23
C HIS A 95 7.95 1.67 3.33
N TYR A 96 7.52 1.91 4.57
CA TYR A 96 7.92 1.08 5.72
C TYR A 96 6.98 -0.10 5.98
N SER A 97 5.69 0.16 6.18
CA SER A 97 4.73 -0.81 6.71
C SER A 97 3.52 -1.01 5.80
N ALA A 98 3.48 -2.15 5.10
CA ALA A 98 2.29 -2.56 4.35
C ALA A 98 1.03 -2.64 5.23
N PRO A 99 1.07 -3.22 6.46
CA PRO A 99 -0.09 -3.24 7.37
C PRO A 99 -0.70 -1.86 7.66
N VAL A 100 0.13 -0.85 7.94
CA VAL A 100 -0.35 0.51 8.26
C VAL A 100 -0.99 1.15 7.04
N MET A 101 -0.40 0.97 5.86
CA MET A 101 -0.99 1.49 4.63
C MET A 101 -2.27 0.74 4.23
N MET A 102 -2.37 -0.56 4.50
CA MET A 102 -3.61 -1.31 4.32
C MET A 102 -4.71 -0.76 5.25
N GLU A 103 -4.39 -0.47 6.51
CA GLU A 103 -5.33 0.17 7.45
C GLU A 103 -5.83 1.51 6.90
N MET A 104 -4.91 2.35 6.39
CA MET A 104 -5.25 3.63 5.77
C MET A 104 -6.29 3.48 4.66
N ILE A 105 -6.15 2.47 3.79
CA ILE A 105 -7.08 2.20 2.69
C ILE A 105 -8.41 1.62 3.19
N GLN A 106 -8.35 0.64 4.10
CA GLN A 106 -9.53 -0.10 4.58
C GLN A 106 -10.49 0.78 5.39
N ARG A 107 -9.97 1.82 6.06
CA ARG A 107 -10.78 2.80 6.79
C ARG A 107 -11.51 3.80 5.90
N ASP A 108 -11.11 3.93 4.63
CA ASP A 108 -11.70 4.91 3.73
C ASP A 108 -13.10 4.48 3.27
N LYS A 109 -14.10 4.88 4.07
CA LYS A 109 -15.53 4.68 3.79
C LYS A 109 -16.08 5.72 2.80
N PHE A 110 -15.37 6.83 2.61
CA PHE A 110 -15.84 7.98 1.83
C PHE A 110 -15.20 8.07 0.44
N ASN A 111 -14.27 7.16 0.13
CA ASN A 111 -13.46 7.18 -1.09
C ASN A 111 -12.76 8.54 -1.25
N VAL A 112 -12.12 9.00 -0.18
CA VAL A 112 -11.30 10.21 -0.16
C VAL A 112 -9.93 9.95 -0.80
N LEU A 113 -9.43 8.71 -0.72
CA LEU A 113 -8.10 8.34 -1.20
C LEU A 113 -8.15 7.92 -2.67
N ASP A 114 -7.54 8.75 -3.52
CA ASP A 114 -7.43 8.56 -4.97
C ASP A 114 -6.10 7.89 -5.38
N GLY A 115 -5.03 8.08 -4.58
CA GLY A 115 -3.68 7.68 -4.96
C GLY A 115 -2.79 7.19 -3.83
N MET A 116 -1.87 6.29 -4.16
CA MET A 116 -0.84 5.77 -3.25
C MET A 116 0.54 5.78 -3.91
N LEU A 117 1.50 6.48 -3.29
CA LEU A 117 2.92 6.39 -3.65
C LEU A 117 3.62 5.37 -2.76
N VAL A 118 4.17 4.30 -3.34
CA VAL A 118 4.65 3.13 -2.59
C VAL A 118 6.04 2.69 -3.05
N ALA A 119 6.86 2.22 -2.10
CA ALA A 119 8.15 1.62 -2.46
C ALA A 119 7.94 0.26 -3.14
N ILE A 120 8.50 0.10 -4.34
CA ILE A 120 8.51 -1.14 -5.09
C ILE A 120 9.76 -1.21 -5.98
N ASN A 121 10.48 -2.33 -5.90
CA ASN A 121 11.64 -2.64 -6.72
C ASN A 121 11.91 -4.16 -6.69
N ALA A 122 12.95 -4.60 -7.40
CA ALA A 122 13.31 -6.00 -7.56
C ALA A 122 13.64 -6.76 -6.25
N ASN A 123 13.93 -6.06 -5.14
CA ASN A 123 14.17 -6.66 -3.83
C ASN A 123 12.96 -6.61 -2.88
N ASP A 124 11.79 -6.14 -3.32
CA ASP A 124 10.58 -6.02 -2.49
C ASP A 124 10.20 -7.36 -1.82
N ARG A 125 10.32 -8.48 -2.54
CA ARG A 125 10.00 -9.84 -2.06
C ARG A 125 10.91 -10.38 -0.95
N LEU A 126 12.05 -9.75 -0.74
CA LEU A 126 12.97 -10.09 0.35
C LEU A 126 12.59 -9.38 1.66
N ASN A 127 11.48 -8.65 1.66
CA ASN A 127 10.96 -7.86 2.77
C ASN A 127 9.49 -8.22 3.02
N PHE A 128 8.88 -7.57 4.01
CA PHE A 128 7.43 -7.50 4.14
C PHE A 128 6.88 -6.70 2.94
N ASN A 129 6.70 -7.43 1.85
CA ASN A 129 6.61 -6.86 0.51
C ASN A 129 5.31 -6.07 0.30
N MET A 130 5.41 -5.02 -0.50
CA MET A 130 4.27 -4.18 -0.85
C MET A 130 3.42 -4.84 -1.95
N GLN A 131 4.05 -5.56 -2.88
CA GLN A 131 3.39 -6.06 -4.10
C GLN A 131 2.27 -7.07 -3.84
N HIS A 132 2.39 -7.94 -2.83
CA HIS A 132 1.36 -8.93 -2.50
C HIS A 132 0.48 -8.52 -1.32
N ASN A 133 0.78 -7.38 -0.70
CA ASN A 133 0.01 -6.83 0.41
C ASN A 133 -0.67 -5.53 -0.05
N VAL A 134 -0.18 -4.37 0.37
CA VAL A 134 -0.86 -3.08 0.17
C VAL A 134 -1.17 -2.74 -1.30
N ILE A 135 -0.29 -3.07 -2.25
CA ILE A 135 -0.52 -2.76 -3.68
C ILE A 135 -1.77 -3.48 -4.19
N SER A 136 -1.98 -4.73 -3.78
CA SER A 136 -3.17 -5.49 -4.15
C SER A 136 -4.45 -4.88 -3.57
N VAL A 137 -4.39 -4.33 -2.35
CA VAL A 137 -5.52 -3.66 -1.70
C VAL A 137 -5.84 -2.32 -2.37
N ALA A 138 -4.82 -1.52 -2.68
CA ALA A 138 -4.98 -0.25 -3.40
C ALA A 138 -5.58 -0.45 -4.79
N SER A 139 -5.10 -1.46 -5.54
CA SER A 139 -5.66 -1.81 -6.85
C SER A 139 -7.12 -2.27 -6.74
N ALA A 140 -7.45 -3.11 -5.75
CA ALA A 140 -8.84 -3.54 -5.51
C ALA A 140 -9.76 -2.39 -5.04
N LYS A 141 -9.20 -1.33 -4.45
CA LYS A 141 -9.91 -0.09 -4.09
C LYS A 141 -9.96 0.93 -5.24
N ASN A 142 -9.45 0.58 -6.43
CA ASN A 142 -9.40 1.45 -7.60
C ASN A 142 -8.59 2.74 -7.38
N MET A 143 -7.50 2.65 -6.61
CA MET A 143 -6.56 3.75 -6.40
C MET A 143 -5.48 3.76 -7.48
N GLY A 144 -5.03 4.95 -7.88
CA GLY A 144 -3.81 5.10 -8.67
C GLY A 144 -2.58 4.76 -7.83
N VAL A 145 -1.74 3.84 -8.31
CA VAL A 145 -0.52 3.44 -7.59
C VAL A 145 0.72 3.92 -8.31
N ILE A 146 1.53 4.69 -7.60
CA ILE A 146 2.76 5.32 -8.07
C ILE A 146 3.94 4.58 -7.42
N ALA A 147 4.81 3.98 -8.24
CA ALA A 147 6.03 3.35 -7.77
C ALA A 147 7.07 4.41 -7.38
N MET A 148 7.75 4.19 -6.26
CA MET A 148 8.97 4.89 -5.87
C MET A 148 10.05 3.90 -5.43
N LYS A 149 11.25 4.42 -5.21
CA LYS A 149 12.42 3.64 -4.74
C LYS A 149 12.80 2.51 -5.71
N VAL A 150 12.59 2.73 -7.02
CA VAL A 150 12.98 1.82 -8.12
C VAL A 150 14.43 1.35 -7.98
N PHE A 151 15.34 2.24 -7.59
CA PHE A 151 16.76 1.94 -7.35
C PHE A 151 17.15 1.86 -5.86
N ALA A 152 16.18 1.60 -4.98
CA ALA A 152 16.36 1.54 -3.52
C ALA A 152 17.10 2.75 -2.93
N ASP A 153 16.70 3.96 -3.31
CA ASP A 153 17.35 5.20 -2.88
C ASP A 153 18.85 5.28 -3.22
N GLY A 154 19.25 4.68 -4.35
CA GLY A 154 20.64 4.56 -4.79
C GLY A 154 21.38 3.35 -4.23
N ALA A 155 20.80 2.63 -3.26
CA ALA A 155 21.42 1.46 -2.64
C ALA A 155 21.56 0.25 -3.58
N MET A 156 20.88 0.27 -4.74
CA MET A 156 21.16 -0.69 -5.82
C MET A 156 22.56 -0.47 -6.42
N TYR A 157 23.13 0.74 -6.34
CA TYR A 157 24.38 1.09 -6.98
C TYR A 157 25.47 1.43 -5.94
N THR A 158 26.11 2.59 -6.09
CA THR A 158 27.30 3.00 -5.34
C THR A 158 27.00 3.43 -3.91
N LYS A 159 25.75 3.76 -3.59
CA LYS A 159 25.37 4.27 -2.28
C LYS A 159 25.18 3.12 -1.28
N ASP A 160 25.58 3.32 -0.04
CA ASP A 160 25.26 2.42 1.07
C ASP A 160 23.75 2.38 1.36
N ALA A 161 23.31 1.30 2.00
CA ALA A 161 21.91 1.07 2.37
C ALA A 161 21.52 1.87 3.63
N GLU A 162 21.59 3.20 3.52
CA GLU A 162 21.28 4.16 4.57
C GLU A 162 20.56 5.39 4.01
N TRP A 163 20.01 6.25 4.87
CA TRP A 163 19.28 7.45 4.44
C TRP A 163 20.18 8.46 3.72
N SER A 164 19.60 9.20 2.77
CA SER A 164 20.31 10.24 2.01
C SER A 164 20.47 11.54 2.81
N TRP A 165 21.70 11.96 3.11
CA TRP A 165 21.96 13.21 3.85
C TRP A 165 23.18 14.01 3.36
N LYS A 166 23.90 13.53 2.34
CA LYS A 166 25.06 14.20 1.75
C LYS A 166 25.07 14.07 0.22
N PRO A 167 25.67 15.02 -0.52
CA PRO A 167 25.66 15.02 -1.99
C PRO A 167 26.26 13.76 -2.64
N GLU A 168 27.20 13.10 -1.98
CA GLU A 168 27.86 11.88 -2.48
C GLU A 168 26.91 10.67 -2.56
N HIS A 169 25.75 10.74 -1.90
CA HIS A 169 24.70 9.72 -2.01
C HIS A 169 23.97 9.77 -3.36
N VAL A 170 24.13 10.85 -4.13
CA VAL A 170 23.52 10.96 -5.47
C VAL A 170 24.29 10.09 -6.45
N VAL A 171 23.63 9.05 -6.96
CA VAL A 171 24.16 8.18 -8.01
C VAL A 171 24.09 8.93 -9.35
N ARG A 172 25.25 9.11 -9.99
CA ARG A 172 25.40 9.87 -11.25
C ARG A 172 25.68 9.02 -12.48
N THR A 173 25.65 7.69 -12.34
CA THR A 173 25.93 6.74 -13.42
C THR A 173 24.66 6.02 -13.86
N VAL A 174 24.64 5.57 -15.11
CA VAL A 174 23.62 4.67 -15.64
C VAL A 174 24.09 3.24 -15.44
N GLY A 175 23.46 2.51 -14.51
CA GLY A 175 23.65 1.06 -14.36
C GLY A 175 25.10 0.57 -14.34
N SER A 176 25.27 -0.72 -14.58
CA SER A 176 26.53 -1.34 -14.98
C SER A 176 26.22 -2.58 -15.84
N SER A 177 27.24 -3.24 -16.41
CA SER A 177 27.03 -4.50 -17.11
C SER A 177 26.49 -5.62 -16.21
N SER A 178 26.83 -5.61 -14.92
CA SER A 178 26.34 -6.58 -13.94
C SER A 178 25.01 -6.20 -13.30
N LEU A 179 24.62 -4.93 -13.36
CA LEU A 179 23.36 -4.42 -12.83
C LEU A 179 22.83 -3.30 -13.74
N PRO A 180 22.32 -3.63 -14.94
CA PRO A 180 21.72 -2.66 -15.83
C PRO A 180 20.48 -2.01 -15.19
N SER A 181 20.26 -0.72 -15.45
CA SER A 181 19.11 0.03 -14.89
C SER A 181 17.77 -0.39 -15.49
N ARG A 182 17.77 -0.72 -16.78
CA ARG A 182 16.58 -1.08 -17.55
C ARG A 182 15.69 -2.15 -16.89
N PRO A 183 16.18 -3.35 -16.55
CA PRO A 183 15.34 -4.37 -15.93
C PRO A 183 14.78 -3.95 -14.56
N LEU A 184 15.48 -3.11 -13.80
CA LEU A 184 14.97 -2.63 -12.50
C LEU A 184 13.79 -1.66 -12.68
N ILE A 185 13.85 -0.81 -13.71
CA ILE A 185 12.75 0.08 -14.11
C ILE A 185 11.57 -0.75 -14.62
N GLU A 186 11.82 -1.64 -15.57
CA GLU A 186 10.80 -2.49 -16.19
C GLU A 186 10.11 -3.36 -15.13
N TYR A 187 10.86 -3.95 -14.19
CA TYR A 187 10.29 -4.72 -13.08
C TYR A 187 9.30 -3.88 -12.27
N SER A 188 9.68 -2.64 -11.93
CA SER A 188 8.85 -1.76 -11.10
C SER A 188 7.59 -1.33 -11.84
N LEU A 189 7.70 -0.97 -13.13
CA LEU A 189 6.56 -0.56 -13.97
C LEU A 189 5.60 -1.71 -14.28
N THR A 190 6.11 -2.92 -14.50
CA THR A 190 5.31 -4.12 -14.81
C THR A 190 4.83 -4.86 -13.56
N THR A 191 5.12 -4.34 -12.36
CA THR A 191 4.59 -4.95 -11.13
C THR A 191 3.06 -4.81 -11.12
N PRO A 192 2.29 -5.90 -10.97
CA PRO A 192 0.83 -5.83 -11.00
C PRO A 192 0.28 -4.79 -10.03
N GLY A 193 -0.55 -3.88 -10.56
CA GLY A 193 -1.18 -2.79 -9.81
C GLY A 193 -0.43 -1.45 -9.87
N ILE A 194 0.80 -1.39 -10.40
CA ILE A 194 1.52 -0.13 -10.64
C ILE A 194 0.99 0.55 -11.91
N HIS A 195 0.76 1.87 -11.82
CA HIS A 195 0.23 2.67 -12.93
C HIS A 195 1.24 3.68 -13.48
N THR A 196 2.20 4.10 -12.65
CA THR A 196 3.27 5.05 -13.01
C THR A 196 4.44 4.89 -12.04
N ALA A 197 5.61 5.43 -12.38
CA ALA A 197 6.80 5.39 -11.53
C ALA A 197 7.48 6.77 -11.44
N ILE A 198 7.88 7.15 -10.23
CA ILE A 198 8.80 8.26 -9.98
C ILE A 198 10.21 7.69 -9.96
N ILE A 199 11.01 8.04 -10.97
CA ILE A 199 12.36 7.56 -11.15
C ILE A 199 13.34 8.72 -11.01
N GLY A 200 14.16 8.70 -9.96
CA GLY A 200 15.14 9.74 -9.69
C GLY A 200 16.30 9.73 -10.69
N ILE A 201 16.84 10.91 -10.96
CA ILE A 201 18.09 11.13 -11.71
C ILE A 201 19.04 12.00 -10.90
N GLY A 202 20.34 11.75 -11.05
CA GLY A 202 21.44 12.55 -10.52
C GLY A 202 22.33 13.18 -11.59
N GLN A 203 22.19 12.75 -12.86
CA GLN A 203 23.02 13.20 -13.97
C GLN A 203 22.21 13.28 -15.28
N ILE A 204 22.34 14.40 -15.99
CA ILE A 204 21.94 14.57 -17.38
C ILE A 204 23.23 14.72 -18.21
N SER A 205 23.25 14.13 -19.41
CA SER A 205 24.39 14.15 -20.32
C SER A 205 23.91 14.34 -21.76
N GLU A 206 24.76 14.94 -22.60
CA GLU A 206 24.58 14.98 -24.06
C GLU A 206 24.82 13.60 -24.69
N ASP A 207 25.63 12.76 -24.04
CA ASP A 207 25.79 11.35 -24.41
C ASP A 207 24.59 10.54 -23.87
N PRO A 208 23.73 9.95 -24.74
CA PRO A 208 22.58 9.18 -24.32
C PRO A 208 22.90 7.99 -23.41
N GLU A 209 24.09 7.39 -23.53
CA GLU A 209 24.52 6.25 -22.71
C GLU A 209 24.84 6.65 -21.27
N LEU A 210 25.22 7.91 -21.05
CA LEU A 210 25.52 8.46 -19.72
C LEU A 210 24.34 9.27 -19.14
N CYS A 211 23.28 9.48 -19.92
CA CYS A 211 22.15 10.32 -19.53
C CYS A 211 21.06 9.49 -18.85
N GLN A 212 20.92 9.62 -17.53
CA GLN A 212 19.91 8.86 -16.78
C GLN A 212 18.48 9.21 -17.20
N LEU A 213 18.19 10.45 -17.60
CA LEU A 213 16.87 10.82 -18.11
C LEU A 213 16.54 10.06 -19.40
N HIS A 214 17.49 10.00 -20.35
CA HIS A 214 17.32 9.28 -21.61
C HIS A 214 17.10 7.78 -21.35
N GLN A 215 17.95 7.18 -20.52
CA GLN A 215 17.91 5.75 -20.22
C GLN A 215 16.65 5.34 -19.44
N ASN A 216 16.22 6.19 -18.51
CA ASN A 216 14.96 5.99 -17.80
C ASN A 216 13.76 6.05 -18.75
N PHE A 217 13.75 7.03 -19.66
CA PHE A 217 12.69 7.17 -20.66
C PHE A 217 12.62 5.95 -21.59
N GLN A 218 13.75 5.49 -22.13
CA GLN A 218 13.81 4.31 -22.99
C GLN A 218 13.32 3.04 -22.28
N SER A 219 13.71 2.87 -21.01
CA SER A 219 13.31 1.72 -20.20
C SER A 219 11.83 1.74 -19.82
N ALA A 220 11.19 2.92 -19.83
CA ALA A 220 9.78 3.09 -19.51
C ALA A 220 8.84 2.79 -20.69
N LEU A 221 9.37 2.52 -21.89
CA LEU A 221 8.59 2.13 -23.08
C LEU A 221 8.14 0.65 -23.06
N ILE A 222 8.02 0.06 -21.88
CA ILE A 222 7.58 -1.31 -21.66
C ILE A 222 6.04 -1.33 -21.53
N GLU A 223 5.41 -2.36 -22.09
CA GLU A 223 3.97 -2.59 -21.89
C GLU A 223 3.70 -3.03 -20.44
N PRO A 224 2.49 -2.80 -19.88
CA PRO A 224 2.18 -3.14 -18.49
C PRO A 224 2.43 -4.61 -18.10
N ASP A 225 2.32 -5.54 -19.04
CA ASP A 225 2.57 -6.98 -18.90
C ASP A 225 3.87 -7.43 -19.61
N GLY A 226 4.77 -6.49 -19.90
CA GLY A 226 5.96 -6.72 -20.71
C GLY A 226 7.05 -7.61 -20.08
N LEU A 227 6.93 -7.97 -18.80
CA LEU A 227 7.78 -8.99 -18.17
C LEU A 227 6.93 -10.17 -17.67
N ASN A 228 7.27 -11.37 -18.14
CA ASN A 228 6.66 -12.61 -17.63
C ASN A 228 7.24 -13.03 -16.27
N GLU A 229 6.65 -14.05 -15.64
CA GLU A 229 7.09 -14.48 -14.31
C GLU A 229 8.56 -14.89 -14.26
N THR A 230 9.06 -15.63 -15.26
CA THR A 230 10.46 -16.07 -15.32
C THR A 230 11.40 -14.87 -15.40
N GLU A 231 11.15 -13.93 -16.30
CA GLU A 231 11.95 -12.71 -16.45
C GLU A 231 11.96 -11.91 -15.14
N ARG A 232 10.80 -11.78 -14.48
CA ARG A 232 10.72 -11.13 -13.16
C ARG A 232 11.61 -11.83 -12.12
N ARG A 233 11.62 -13.17 -12.07
CA ARG A 233 12.49 -13.93 -11.16
C ARG A 233 13.97 -13.72 -11.46
N GLU A 234 14.36 -13.60 -12.73
CA GLU A 234 15.74 -13.32 -13.11
C GLU A 234 16.18 -11.94 -12.61
N VAL A 235 15.31 -10.92 -12.73
CA VAL A 235 15.59 -9.58 -12.19
C VAL A 235 15.69 -9.60 -10.67
N GLU A 236 14.77 -10.30 -9.98
CA GLU A 236 14.83 -10.50 -8.52
C GLU A 236 16.14 -11.18 -8.10
N GLN A 237 16.56 -12.24 -8.80
CA GLN A 237 17.80 -12.96 -8.52
C GLN A 237 19.02 -12.05 -8.68
N MET A 238 19.10 -11.28 -9.78
CA MET A 238 20.17 -10.32 -10.01
C MET A 238 20.22 -9.26 -8.90
N ALA A 239 19.08 -8.66 -8.57
CA ALA A 239 18.99 -7.63 -7.53
C ALA A 239 19.32 -8.18 -6.12
N SER A 240 19.02 -9.46 -5.84
CA SER A 240 19.30 -10.10 -4.56
C SER A 240 20.80 -10.23 -4.25
N MET A 241 21.64 -10.25 -5.29
CA MET A 241 23.10 -10.30 -5.12
C MET A 241 23.67 -8.95 -4.66
N VAL A 242 22.96 -7.85 -4.92
CA VAL A 242 23.38 -6.51 -4.54
C VAL A 242 23.27 -6.35 -3.03
N LYS A 243 24.42 -6.18 -2.37
CA LYS A 243 24.49 -6.02 -0.90
C LYS A 243 23.76 -7.15 -0.15
N GLY A 244 23.74 -8.35 -0.72
CA GLY A 244 23.04 -9.52 -0.17
C GLY A 244 21.53 -9.31 0.02
N GLY A 245 20.89 -8.54 -0.87
CA GLY A 245 19.44 -8.30 -0.89
C GLY A 245 18.98 -7.24 0.11
N LYS A 246 19.90 -6.65 0.87
CA LYS A 246 19.61 -5.70 1.96
C LYS A 246 19.54 -4.24 1.50
N THR A 247 19.12 -4.01 0.26
CA THR A 247 19.03 -2.66 -0.32
C THR A 247 17.83 -1.87 0.22
N ASN A 248 16.76 -2.57 0.63
CA ASN A 248 15.52 -1.95 1.09
C ASN A 248 15.51 -1.75 2.61
N TYR A 249 16.50 -1.03 3.12
CA TYR A 249 16.65 -0.69 4.55
C TYR A 249 15.47 0.12 5.13
N PHE A 250 14.58 0.60 4.26
CA PHE A 250 13.40 1.39 4.57
C PHE A 250 12.10 0.55 4.66
N GLN A 251 12.19 -0.79 4.53
CA GLN A 251 11.09 -1.74 4.67
C GLN A 251 11.26 -2.63 5.91
N ILE A 252 10.14 -3.18 6.40
CA ILE A 252 10.15 -4.22 7.44
C ILE A 252 10.73 -5.52 6.85
N PRO A 253 11.57 -6.28 7.58
CA PRO A 253 12.06 -7.59 7.13
C PRO A 253 10.94 -8.57 6.79
N GLU A 254 11.24 -9.55 5.92
CA GLU A 254 10.30 -10.62 5.56
C GLU A 254 9.87 -11.41 6.81
N GLY A 255 8.57 -11.70 6.90
CA GLY A 255 7.96 -12.37 8.05
C GLY A 255 7.17 -13.64 7.70
N GLY A 256 7.23 -14.10 6.45
CA GLY A 256 6.49 -15.24 5.94
C GLY A 256 5.00 -14.98 5.71
N LEU A 257 4.33 -16.03 5.21
CA LEU A 257 2.87 -16.11 5.16
C LEU A 257 2.31 -16.19 6.59
N THR A 258 1.29 -15.38 6.88
CA THR A 258 0.61 -15.38 8.18
C THR A 258 -0.72 -16.10 8.14
N ALA A 259 -1.20 -16.54 9.30
CA ALA A 259 -2.56 -17.04 9.45
C ALA A 259 -3.60 -15.92 9.27
N PRO A 260 -4.86 -16.24 8.96
CA PRO A 260 -5.96 -15.27 8.97
C PRO A 260 -6.02 -14.46 10.27
N GLY A 261 -6.23 -13.15 10.16
CA GLY A 261 -6.24 -12.23 11.30
C GLY A 261 -7.56 -12.25 12.06
N ASP A 262 -7.51 -12.00 13.37
CA ASP A 262 -8.66 -11.92 14.30
C ASP A 262 -9.81 -12.89 14.01
N PRO A 263 -9.52 -14.21 13.96
CA PRO A 263 -10.54 -15.20 13.66
C PRO A 263 -11.58 -15.26 14.78
N SER A 264 -12.85 -15.40 14.41
CA SER A 264 -13.96 -15.54 15.35
C SER A 264 -14.99 -16.55 14.86
N ILE A 265 -15.66 -17.19 15.81
CA ILE A 265 -16.70 -18.19 15.55
C ILE A 265 -17.93 -17.90 16.41
N SER A 266 -19.11 -18.09 15.82
CA SER A 266 -20.39 -17.95 16.48
C SER A 266 -21.38 -18.98 15.94
N GLN A 267 -22.44 -19.28 16.70
CA GLN A 267 -23.50 -20.19 16.30
C GLN A 267 -24.88 -19.62 16.67
N GLN A 268 -25.87 -19.95 15.85
CA GLN A 268 -27.28 -19.60 16.09
C GLN A 268 -28.22 -20.70 15.57
N LEU A 269 -29.40 -20.82 16.17
CA LEU A 269 -30.50 -21.62 15.63
C LEU A 269 -31.31 -20.77 14.65
N LYS A 270 -31.44 -21.26 13.42
CA LYS A 270 -32.29 -20.65 12.40
C LYS A 270 -33.08 -21.75 11.69
N ASP A 271 -34.41 -21.65 11.73
CA ASP A 271 -35.31 -22.62 11.10
C ASP A 271 -35.02 -24.08 11.52
N GLU A 272 -34.81 -24.29 12.83
CA GLU A 272 -34.42 -25.58 13.45
C GLU A 272 -33.04 -26.12 13.02
N GLN A 273 -32.30 -25.40 12.18
CA GLN A 273 -30.93 -25.74 11.79
C GLN A 273 -29.92 -24.92 12.59
N ARG A 274 -28.83 -25.58 13.00
CA ARG A 274 -27.69 -24.91 13.63
C ARG A 274 -26.84 -24.28 12.54
N VAL A 275 -26.74 -22.95 12.57
CA VAL A 275 -25.94 -22.17 11.62
C VAL A 275 -24.69 -21.66 12.34
N ILE A 276 -23.54 -21.98 11.78
CA ILE A 276 -22.23 -21.57 12.27
C ILE A 276 -21.75 -20.42 11.39
N ASN A 277 -21.18 -19.40 12.02
CA ASN A 277 -20.68 -18.21 11.37
C ASN A 277 -19.22 -17.98 11.80
N LEU A 278 -18.32 -18.16 10.84
CA LEU A 278 -16.89 -17.90 10.96
C LEU A 278 -16.55 -16.56 10.32
N THR A 279 -15.76 -15.75 11.00
CA THR A 279 -15.28 -14.47 10.48
C THR A 279 -13.77 -14.32 10.67
N TRP A 280 -13.10 -13.66 9.72
CA TRP A 280 -11.67 -13.37 9.82
C TRP A 280 -11.27 -12.14 9.00
N HIS A 281 -10.13 -11.55 9.35
CA HIS A 281 -9.43 -10.55 8.55
C HIS A 281 -8.36 -11.18 7.67
N THR A 282 -7.96 -10.46 6.63
CA THR A 282 -6.92 -10.92 5.71
C THR A 282 -5.64 -11.24 6.46
N ALA A 283 -5.06 -12.37 6.11
CA ALA A 283 -3.65 -12.63 6.37
C ALA A 283 -2.76 -11.72 5.51
N TYR A 284 -1.49 -11.63 5.90
CA TYR A 284 -0.39 -11.06 5.13
C TYR A 284 0.34 -12.11 4.31
N ALA A 285 0.63 -11.76 3.07
CA ALA A 285 1.42 -12.57 2.14
C ALA A 285 2.91 -12.48 2.50
N GLY A 286 3.60 -13.62 2.43
CA GLY A 286 5.06 -13.66 2.37
C GLY A 286 5.54 -13.31 0.96
N ASN A 287 6.68 -13.86 0.55
CA ASN A 287 7.23 -13.62 -0.79
C ASN A 287 6.39 -14.16 -1.97
N GLU A 288 5.23 -14.79 -1.74
CA GLU A 288 4.27 -15.24 -2.76
C GLU A 288 2.86 -14.79 -2.38
N PRO A 289 1.99 -14.47 -3.35
CA PRO A 289 0.65 -14.00 -3.05
C PRO A 289 -0.22 -15.12 -2.44
N ILE A 290 -1.12 -14.74 -1.54
CA ILE A 290 -2.13 -15.64 -0.99
C ILE A 290 -3.05 -16.10 -2.12
N LYS A 291 -3.32 -17.40 -2.18
CA LYS A 291 -4.18 -18.02 -3.18
C LYS A 291 -5.56 -18.29 -2.61
N THR A 292 -5.64 -18.96 -1.46
CA THR A 292 -6.90 -19.40 -0.85
C THR A 292 -6.84 -19.36 0.67
N TYR A 293 -8.03 -19.37 1.29
CA TYR A 293 -8.25 -19.75 2.68
C TYR A 293 -8.92 -21.13 2.72
N GLU A 294 -8.30 -22.10 3.39
CA GLU A 294 -8.95 -23.38 3.71
C GLU A 294 -9.64 -23.29 5.08
N ILE A 295 -10.80 -23.92 5.21
CA ILE A 295 -11.53 -24.05 6.47
C ILE A 295 -11.53 -25.51 6.84
N LEU A 296 -10.97 -25.82 8.01
CA LEU A 296 -11.03 -27.17 8.58
C LEU A 296 -12.04 -27.20 9.71
N ARG A 297 -12.80 -28.29 9.77
CA ARG A 297 -13.63 -28.68 10.91
C ARG A 297 -13.18 -30.05 11.36
N ASP A 298 -12.83 -30.20 12.64
CA ASP A 298 -12.38 -31.46 13.23
C ASP A 298 -11.23 -32.12 12.43
N ASN A 299 -10.31 -31.29 11.93
CA ASN A 299 -9.17 -31.64 11.06
C ASN A 299 -9.54 -32.06 9.62
N GLU A 300 -10.80 -32.00 9.22
CA GLU A 300 -11.22 -32.24 7.83
C GLU A 300 -11.45 -30.92 7.10
N LYS A 301 -10.92 -30.79 5.88
CA LYS A 301 -11.17 -29.60 5.04
C LYS A 301 -12.61 -29.61 4.56
N ILE A 302 -13.41 -28.63 5.00
CA ILE A 302 -14.81 -28.47 4.61
C ILE A 302 -15.04 -27.43 3.52
N ALA A 303 -14.12 -26.45 3.39
CA ALA A 303 -14.23 -25.40 2.39
C ALA A 303 -12.86 -24.86 1.96
N GLU A 304 -12.84 -24.25 0.77
CA GLU A 304 -11.70 -23.53 0.22
C GLU A 304 -12.22 -22.26 -0.47
N ILE A 305 -11.74 -21.10 -0.03
CA ILE A 305 -12.21 -19.78 -0.45
C ILE A 305 -11.07 -19.07 -1.16
N ILE A 306 -11.30 -18.61 -2.40
CA ILE A 306 -10.30 -17.83 -3.15
C ILE A 306 -10.02 -16.52 -2.40
N HIS A 307 -8.74 -16.23 -2.19
CA HIS A 307 -8.31 -14.98 -1.58
C HIS A 307 -8.71 -13.79 -2.44
N LYS A 308 -9.17 -12.73 -1.78
CA LYS A 308 -9.39 -11.42 -2.38
C LYS A 308 -8.79 -10.38 -1.45
N PRO A 309 -8.19 -9.28 -1.96
CA PRO A 309 -7.74 -8.19 -1.11
C PRO A 309 -8.90 -7.62 -0.29
N GLN A 310 -8.69 -7.46 1.02
CA GLN A 310 -9.68 -6.86 1.91
C GLN A 310 -9.59 -5.33 1.83
N THR A 311 -10.62 -4.69 1.28
CA THR A 311 -10.65 -3.24 0.98
C THR A 311 -11.48 -2.42 1.98
N THR A 312 -12.10 -3.07 2.96
CA THR A 312 -12.83 -2.45 4.07
C THR A 312 -12.45 -3.10 5.39
N LYS A 313 -12.91 -2.53 6.51
CA LYS A 313 -12.79 -3.15 7.84
C LYS A 313 -13.83 -4.25 8.11
N ASP A 314 -14.67 -4.60 7.13
CA ASP A 314 -15.62 -5.71 7.31
C ASP A 314 -14.89 -7.04 7.15
N PRO A 315 -15.02 -7.99 8.08
CA PRO A 315 -14.33 -9.27 7.98
C PRO A 315 -14.89 -10.12 6.84
N PHE A 316 -14.08 -11.06 6.35
CA PHE A 316 -14.59 -12.16 5.56
C PHE A 316 -15.53 -13.02 6.39
N VAL A 317 -16.49 -13.66 5.73
CA VAL A 317 -17.53 -14.45 6.40
C VAL A 317 -17.70 -15.79 5.68
N PHE A 318 -17.75 -16.86 6.46
CA PHE A 318 -18.17 -18.19 6.01
C PHE A 318 -19.30 -18.69 6.91
N LYS A 319 -20.33 -19.27 6.28
CA LYS A 319 -21.48 -19.82 6.97
C LYS A 319 -21.65 -21.28 6.61
N GLU A 320 -21.94 -22.09 7.63
CA GLU A 320 -22.20 -23.51 7.49
C GLU A 320 -23.47 -23.89 8.26
N ASN A 321 -24.27 -24.78 7.68
CA ASN A 321 -25.37 -25.42 8.38
C ASN A 321 -24.91 -26.80 8.86
N VAL A 322 -25.02 -27.05 10.16
CA VAL A 322 -24.65 -28.32 10.78
C VAL A 322 -25.90 -29.00 11.34
N THR A 323 -25.99 -30.32 11.13
CA THR A 323 -27.16 -31.11 11.52
C THR A 323 -27.09 -31.59 12.97
N ASP A 324 -25.89 -31.67 13.54
CA ASP A 324 -25.69 -32.11 14.91
C ASP A 324 -25.49 -30.94 15.89
N ARG A 325 -25.62 -31.27 17.17
CA ARG A 325 -25.49 -30.34 18.30
C ARG A 325 -24.17 -30.50 19.06
N ASN A 326 -23.21 -31.27 18.53
CA ASN A 326 -21.96 -31.57 19.21
C ASN A 326 -21.02 -30.37 19.22
N ALA A 327 -19.99 -30.43 20.07
CA ALA A 327 -18.88 -29.50 19.97
C ALA A 327 -18.06 -29.79 18.70
N HIS A 328 -17.52 -28.74 18.10
CA HIS A 328 -16.63 -28.82 16.94
C HIS A 328 -15.42 -27.91 17.14
N GLU A 329 -14.35 -28.24 16.45
CA GLU A 329 -13.16 -27.41 16.37
C GLU A 329 -12.95 -26.91 14.94
N TYR A 330 -12.71 -25.60 14.80
CA TYR A 330 -12.41 -25.00 13.50
C TYR A 330 -11.01 -24.40 13.43
N LYS A 331 -10.40 -24.48 12.25
CA LYS A 331 -9.19 -23.75 11.90
C LYS A 331 -9.35 -23.05 10.56
N LEU A 332 -8.78 -21.86 10.45
CA LEU A 332 -8.64 -21.15 9.19
C LEU A 332 -7.18 -21.20 8.75
N VAL A 333 -6.94 -21.50 7.48
CA VAL A 333 -5.58 -21.70 6.94
C VAL A 333 -5.37 -20.86 5.71
N SER A 334 -4.41 -19.95 5.77
CA SER A 334 -3.92 -19.24 4.58
C SER A 334 -3.09 -20.20 3.73
N VAL A 335 -3.30 -20.22 2.42
CA VAL A 335 -2.48 -20.97 1.45
C VAL A 335 -1.99 -20.03 0.37
N ASP A 336 -0.67 -19.97 0.15
CA ASP A 336 -0.10 -19.15 -0.93
C ASP A 336 0.06 -19.91 -2.26
N LYS A 337 0.47 -19.19 -3.31
CA LYS A 337 0.67 -19.79 -4.64
C LYS A 337 1.73 -20.89 -4.69
N SER A 338 2.67 -20.92 -3.75
CA SER A 338 3.68 -21.98 -3.63
C SER A 338 3.23 -23.14 -2.73
N GLY A 339 2.00 -23.09 -2.21
CA GLY A 339 1.42 -24.15 -1.39
C GLY A 339 1.85 -24.11 0.08
N ARG A 340 2.55 -23.05 0.54
CA ARG A 340 2.83 -22.87 1.97
C ARG A 340 1.54 -22.55 2.71
N LYS A 341 1.49 -22.97 3.98
CA LYS A 341 0.32 -22.86 4.83
C LYS A 341 0.64 -22.15 6.14
N ALA A 342 -0.31 -21.37 6.64
CA ALA A 342 -0.27 -20.79 7.98
C ALA A 342 -1.68 -20.84 8.59
N GLU A 343 -1.79 -21.42 9.79
CA GLU A 343 -3.07 -21.74 10.43
C GLU A 343 -3.32 -20.93 11.71
N THR A 344 -4.58 -20.65 11.99
CA THR A 344 -5.01 -20.06 13.26
C THR A 344 -4.89 -21.07 14.41
N GLU A 345 -4.96 -20.58 15.64
CA GLU A 345 -5.33 -21.45 16.77
C GLU A 345 -6.74 -22.04 16.60
N ASN A 346 -7.03 -23.04 17.42
CA ASN A 346 -8.30 -23.76 17.43
C ASN A 346 -9.45 -22.84 17.86
N LEU A 347 -10.44 -22.67 16.99
CA LEU A 347 -11.70 -22.02 17.30
C LEU A 347 -12.68 -23.07 17.81
N VAL A 348 -12.84 -23.15 19.13
CA VAL A 348 -13.73 -24.13 19.77
C VAL A 348 -15.17 -23.63 19.69
N LEU A 349 -16.03 -24.42 19.05
CA LEU A 349 -17.48 -24.24 19.09
C LEU A 349 -18.10 -25.21 20.09
N PRO A 350 -18.73 -24.73 21.17
CA PRO A 350 -19.35 -25.62 22.14
C PRO A 350 -20.60 -26.30 21.55
N SER A 351 -20.99 -27.41 22.16
CA SER A 351 -22.28 -28.05 21.88
C SER A 351 -23.44 -27.09 22.08
N MET A 352 -24.52 -27.32 21.35
CA MET A 352 -25.76 -26.53 21.45
C MET A 352 -26.79 -27.33 22.23
N GLU A 353 -27.43 -26.72 23.23
CA GLU A 353 -28.47 -27.37 24.02
C GLU A 353 -29.76 -27.62 23.21
#